data_AF-A0A811PWV6-F1
#
_entry.id   AF-A0A811PWV6-F1
#
_cell.length_a   1.000
_cell.length_b   1.000
_cell.length_c   1.000
_cell.angle_alpha   90.00
_cell.angle_beta   90.00
_cell.angle_gamma   90.00
#
_symmetry.space_group_name_H-M   'P 1'
#
loop_
_entity.id
_entity.type
_entity.pdbx_description
1 polymer ?
#
loop_
_entity_poly.entity_id
_entity_poly.type
_entity_poly.pdbx_seq_one_letter_code
_entity_poly.pdbx_strand_id
1 'polypeptide(L)'
;MSRETPRRSVDSASSSCKRRKRQGGKSKDSGTSDPFLDMLHEVQGDLKGVASNVGKMAEAMDHEAAIQEKVINENPQQILREKAVAELRKLGFTGTEQIKDATVFVKSPDQMSMLLTLDQSLRREFILNMLNEEETRKRIEGGR
;
A
#
# COMPACT_ATOMS: atom_id res chain seq x y z
N MET A 1 18.01 10.29 -68.62
CA MET A 1 16.65 10.67 -68.18
C MET A 1 15.78 9.42 -68.22
N SER A 2 15.68 8.68 -67.11
CA SER A 2 14.81 7.50 -67.02
C SER A 2 13.98 7.62 -65.74
N ARG A 3 12.67 7.72 -65.93
CA ARG A 3 11.66 7.75 -64.88
C ARG A 3 11.38 6.32 -64.44
N GLU A 4 11.41 6.06 -63.15
CA GLU A 4 10.74 4.89 -62.58
C GLU A 4 10.28 5.20 -61.14
N THR A 5 8.99 5.50 -61.01
CA THR A 5 8.23 5.11 -59.81
C THR A 5 7.42 3.90 -60.23
N PRO A 6 7.28 2.88 -59.38
CA PRO A 6 6.01 2.77 -58.64
C PRO A 6 6.16 2.43 -57.14
N ARG A 7 5.39 3.18 -56.34
CA ARG A 7 4.92 2.82 -54.99
C ARG A 7 4.16 1.49 -55.05
N ARG A 8 4.45 0.54 -54.14
CA ARG A 8 3.49 -0.34 -53.44
C ARG A 8 4.22 -1.15 -52.35
N SER A 9 4.32 -0.64 -51.12
CA SER A 9 4.53 -1.50 -49.94
C SER A 9 3.16 -1.99 -49.49
N VAL A 10 2.90 -3.27 -49.73
CA VAL A 10 1.76 -3.99 -49.17
C VAL A 10 2.29 -4.83 -48.01
N ASP A 11 2.46 -4.21 -46.84
CA ASP A 11 2.58 -4.96 -45.60
C ASP A 11 1.19 -5.50 -45.24
N SER A 12 0.81 -6.58 -45.92
CA SER A 12 -0.28 -7.43 -45.46
C SER A 12 0.24 -8.19 -44.24
N ALA A 13 -0.03 -7.64 -43.06
CA ALA A 13 0.11 -8.35 -41.80
C ALA A 13 -0.78 -9.59 -41.83
N SER A 14 -0.20 -10.72 -42.23
CA SER A 14 -0.81 -12.03 -42.16
C SER A 14 -0.94 -12.40 -40.67
N SER A 15 -2.09 -12.10 -40.09
CA SER A 15 -2.51 -12.61 -38.79
C SER A 15 -2.76 -14.11 -38.90
N SER A 16 -1.70 -14.91 -38.79
CA SER A 16 -1.83 -16.36 -38.67
C SER A 16 -2.41 -16.71 -37.29
N CYS A 17 -3.73 -16.79 -37.23
CA CYS A 17 -4.42 -17.40 -36.10
C CYS A 17 -4.04 -18.88 -36.09
N LYS A 18 -3.03 -19.26 -35.30
CA LYS A 18 -2.63 -20.65 -35.04
C LYS A 18 -3.82 -21.38 -34.40
N ARG A 19 -4.72 -21.94 -35.23
CA ARG A 19 -5.70 -22.94 -34.83
C ARG A 19 -4.93 -24.09 -34.20
N ARG A 20 -5.07 -24.27 -32.89
CA ARG A 20 -4.52 -25.41 -32.15
C ARG A 20 -5.05 -26.70 -32.80
N LYS A 21 -4.19 -27.40 -33.53
CA LYS A 21 -4.43 -28.76 -33.97
C LYS A 21 -4.40 -29.64 -32.72
N ARG A 22 -5.57 -30.00 -32.19
CA ARG A 22 -5.66 -31.09 -31.22
C ARG A 22 -5.28 -32.37 -31.97
N GLN A 23 -4.03 -32.80 -31.82
CA GLN A 23 -3.64 -34.16 -32.19
C GLN A 23 -4.48 -35.10 -31.34
N GLY A 24 -5.37 -35.84 -32.02
CA GLY A 24 -6.05 -36.98 -31.43
C GLY A 24 -4.99 -37.98 -30.96
N GLY A 25 -5.00 -38.24 -29.65
CA GLY A 25 -4.10 -39.18 -29.01
C GLY A 25 -4.88 -39.98 -27.97
N LYS A 26 -5.29 -41.18 -28.39
CA LYS A 26 -5.74 -42.32 -27.58
C LYS A 26 -7.01 -42.10 -26.77
N SER A 27 -8.13 -42.56 -27.34
CA SER A 27 -9.29 -43.03 -26.59
C SER A 27 -8.84 -44.05 -25.55
N LYS A 28 -8.79 -43.63 -24.29
CA LYS A 28 -9.11 -44.54 -23.19
C LYS A 28 -10.62 -44.45 -23.06
N ASP A 29 -11.29 -45.53 -23.40
CA ASP A 29 -12.68 -45.73 -23.06
C ASP A 29 -12.84 -45.54 -21.54
N SER A 30 -13.52 -44.47 -21.15
CA SER A 30 -14.17 -44.40 -19.85
C SER A 30 -15.50 -43.71 -20.00
N GLY A 31 -16.49 -44.48 -20.45
CA GLY A 31 -17.90 -44.23 -20.24
C GLY A 31 -18.48 -43.06 -21.01
N THR A 32 -19.71 -43.25 -21.48
CA THR A 32 -20.63 -42.14 -21.74
C THR A 32 -20.64 -41.24 -20.50
N SER A 33 -20.17 -39.99 -20.58
CA SER A 33 -20.32 -39.10 -19.41
C SER A 33 -21.81 -38.88 -19.20
N ASP A 34 -22.30 -39.24 -18.03
CA ASP A 34 -23.69 -39.01 -17.66
C ASP A 34 -23.88 -37.49 -17.53
N PRO A 35 -24.78 -36.87 -18.31
CA PRO A 35 -24.99 -35.42 -18.25
C PRO A 35 -25.38 -34.94 -16.85
N PHE A 36 -25.97 -35.81 -16.00
CA PHE A 36 -26.26 -35.48 -14.60
C PHE A 36 -25.00 -35.43 -13.73
N LEU A 37 -24.02 -36.32 -13.96
CA LEU A 37 -22.75 -36.31 -13.23
C LEU A 37 -21.88 -35.12 -13.63
N ASP A 38 -21.86 -34.77 -14.91
CA ASP A 38 -21.12 -33.60 -15.41
C ASP A 38 -21.63 -32.30 -14.77
N MET A 39 -22.95 -32.13 -14.69
CA MET A 39 -23.57 -30.98 -14.02
C MET A 39 -23.27 -30.94 -12.51
N LEU A 40 -23.27 -32.10 -11.84
CA LEU A 40 -22.94 -32.18 -10.42
C LEU A 40 -21.50 -31.73 -10.15
N HIS A 41 -20.56 -32.13 -11.01
CA HIS A 41 -19.16 -31.71 -10.90
C HIS A 41 -18.97 -30.21 -11.13
N GLU A 42 -19.73 -29.61 -12.05
CA GLU A 42 -19.72 -28.16 -12.29
C GLU A 42 -20.20 -27.39 -11.05
N VAL A 43 -21.38 -27.75 -10.52
CA VAL A 43 -21.95 -27.12 -9.31
C VAL A 43 -21.02 -27.29 -8.10
N GLN A 44 -20.39 -28.45 -7.96
CA GLN A 44 -19.41 -28.69 -6.89
C GLN A 44 -18.17 -27.79 -7.04
N GLY A 45 -17.71 -27.59 -8.28
CA GLY A 45 -16.62 -26.67 -8.60
C GLY A 45 -16.97 -25.22 -8.24
N ASP A 46 -18.15 -24.77 -8.64
CA ASP A 46 -18.67 -23.43 -8.36
C ASP A 46 -18.80 -23.20 -6.85
N LEU A 47 -19.41 -24.13 -6.13
CA LEU A 47 -19.57 -24.04 -4.68
C LEU A 47 -18.21 -23.97 -3.97
N LYS A 48 -17.23 -24.74 -4.42
CA LYS A 48 -15.86 -24.67 -3.89
C LYS A 48 -15.21 -23.32 -4.17
N GLY A 49 -15.44 -22.75 -5.35
CA GLY A 49 -14.99 -21.40 -5.70
C GLY A 49 -15.61 -20.32 -4.80
N VAL A 50 -16.93 -20.37 -4.61
CA VAL A 50 -17.65 -19.46 -3.71
C VAL A 50 -17.14 -19.60 -2.27
N ALA A 51 -17.01 -20.81 -1.75
CA ALA A 51 -16.52 -21.05 -0.40
C ALA A 51 -15.11 -20.49 -0.18
N SER A 52 -14.21 -20.63 -1.15
CA SER A 52 -12.86 -20.04 -1.08
C SER A 52 -12.90 -18.51 -1.07
N ASN A 53 -13.76 -17.89 -1.89
CA ASN A 53 -13.87 -16.45 -1.94
C ASN A 53 -14.49 -15.87 -0.67
N VAL A 54 -15.50 -16.54 -0.10
CA VAL A 54 -16.07 -16.19 1.20
C VAL A 54 -15.02 -16.30 2.31
N GLY A 55 -14.21 -17.36 2.31
CA GLY A 55 -13.09 -17.49 3.25
C GLY A 55 -12.10 -16.33 3.17
N LYS A 56 -11.73 -15.91 1.95
CA LYS A 56 -10.85 -14.75 1.74
C LYS A 56 -11.47 -13.43 2.18
N MET A 57 -12.78 -13.25 1.95
CA MET A 57 -13.49 -12.06 2.43
C MET A 57 -13.58 -12.03 3.95
N ALA A 58 -13.84 -13.17 4.59
CA ALA A 58 -13.86 -13.29 6.04
C ALA A 58 -12.49 -12.95 6.64
N GLU A 59 -11.40 -13.49 6.08
CA GLU A 59 -10.03 -13.16 6.50
C GLU A 59 -9.70 -11.67 6.31
N ALA A 60 -10.11 -11.08 5.19
CA ALA A 60 -9.92 -9.65 4.94
C ALA A 60 -10.70 -8.78 5.94
N MET A 61 -11.94 -9.16 6.26
CA MET A 61 -12.76 -8.48 7.26
C MET A 61 -12.16 -8.60 8.67
N ASP A 62 -11.71 -9.78 9.07
CA ASP A 62 -11.08 -9.99 10.38
C ASP A 62 -9.80 -9.15 10.51
N HIS A 63 -8.99 -9.09 9.45
CA HIS A 63 -7.81 -8.25 9.40
C HIS A 63 -8.16 -6.75 9.47
N GLU A 64 -9.17 -6.29 8.74
CA GLU A 64 -9.62 -4.91 8.79
C GLU A 64 -10.21 -4.54 10.16
N ALA A 65 -11.01 -5.42 10.77
CA ALA A 65 -11.54 -5.25 12.11
C ALA A 65 -10.41 -5.11 13.15
N ALA A 66 -9.36 -5.94 13.06
CA ALA A 66 -8.19 -5.83 13.93
C ALA A 66 -7.41 -4.52 13.74
N ILE A 67 -7.37 -3.96 12.53
CA ILE A 67 -6.80 -2.62 12.27
C ILE A 67 -7.67 -1.54 12.89
N GLN A 68 -8.99 -1.59 12.67
CA GLN A 68 -9.91 -0.60 13.22
C GLN A 68 -9.92 -0.63 14.75
N GLU A 69 -9.85 -1.81 15.37
CA GLU A 69 -9.74 -1.96 16.81
C GLU A 69 -8.48 -1.30 17.37
N LYS A 70 -7.34 -1.42 16.67
CA LYS A 70 -6.11 -0.70 17.05
C LYS A 70 -6.31 0.81 16.98
N VAL A 71 -6.87 1.32 15.89
CA VAL A 71 -7.11 2.76 15.69
C VAL A 71 -8.10 3.33 16.73
N ILE A 72 -9.12 2.56 17.15
CA ILE A 72 -10.11 2.98 18.15
C ILE A 72 -9.51 2.97 19.57
N ASN A 73 -8.62 2.01 19.87
CA ASN A 73 -7.96 1.91 21.17
C ASN A 73 -6.67 2.74 21.28
N GLU A 74 -6.15 3.25 20.17
CA GLU A 74 -4.94 4.07 20.14
C GLU A 74 -5.17 5.43 20.82
N ASN A 75 -4.25 5.78 21.71
CA ASN A 75 -4.27 7.07 22.38
C ASN A 75 -4.13 8.18 21.30
N PRO A 76 -5.00 9.21 21.27
CA PRO A 76 -4.87 10.31 20.30
C PRO A 76 -3.50 10.99 20.35
N GLN A 77 -2.84 11.00 21.52
CA GLN A 77 -1.46 11.49 21.65
C GLN A 77 -0.44 10.60 20.95
N GLN A 78 -0.66 9.29 20.89
CA GLN A 78 0.21 8.37 20.16
C GLN A 78 0.10 8.59 18.65
N ILE A 79 -1.11 8.79 18.13
CA ILE A 79 -1.33 9.15 16.73
C ILE A 79 -0.61 10.46 16.38
N LEU A 80 -0.67 11.47 17.25
CA LEU A 80 0.06 12.73 17.05
C LEU A 80 1.59 12.52 17.05
N ARG A 81 2.11 11.66 17.94
CA ARG A 81 3.54 11.32 17.99
C ARG A 81 4.01 10.67 16.70
N GLU A 82 3.27 9.69 16.20
CA GLU A 82 3.61 9.00 14.94
C GLU A 82 3.61 9.97 13.75
N LYS A 83 2.61 10.85 13.68
CA LYS A 83 2.55 11.90 12.66
C LYS A 83 3.72 12.88 12.76
N ALA A 84 4.08 13.30 13.97
CA ALA A 84 5.22 14.19 14.17
C ALA A 84 6.53 13.54 13.73
N VAL A 85 6.78 12.28 14.10
CA VAL A 85 7.97 11.54 13.67
C VAL A 85 8.03 11.38 12.15
N ALA A 86 6.89 11.09 11.51
CA ALA A 86 6.82 11.02 10.05
C ALA A 86 7.16 12.37 9.38
N GLU A 87 6.68 13.48 9.95
CA GLU A 87 7.01 14.83 9.48
C GLU A 87 8.50 15.16 9.66
N LEU A 88 9.13 14.79 10.78
CA LEU A 88 10.58 14.99 10.97
C LEU A 88 11.39 14.27 9.88
N ARG A 89 11.01 13.04 9.56
CA ARG A 89 11.64 12.27 8.48
C ARG A 89 11.45 12.95 7.12
N LYS A 90 10.26 13.49 6.85
CA LYS A 90 9.93 14.21 5.62
C LYS A 90 10.71 15.52 5.47
N LEU A 91 10.98 16.21 6.57
CA LEU A 91 11.75 17.47 6.61
C LEU A 91 13.27 17.25 6.54
N GLY A 92 13.73 15.99 6.49
CA GLY A 92 15.14 15.66 6.32
C GLY A 92 15.97 15.70 7.61
N PHE A 93 15.34 15.66 8.78
CA PHE A 93 16.07 15.55 10.05
C PHE A 93 16.82 14.21 10.13
N THR A 94 18.05 14.25 10.63
CA THR A 94 18.88 13.08 10.89
C THR A 94 18.33 12.27 12.06
N GLY A 95 18.69 10.98 12.17
CA GLY A 95 18.18 10.13 13.26
C GLY A 95 18.47 10.69 14.67
N THR A 96 19.62 11.34 14.85
CA THR A 96 19.97 12.00 16.12
C THR A 96 19.14 13.24 16.41
N GLU A 97 18.78 14.02 15.39
CA GLU A 97 17.87 15.17 15.54
C GLU A 97 16.45 14.67 15.85
N GLN A 98 15.97 13.65 15.13
CA GLN A 98 14.65 13.06 15.37
C GLN A 98 14.46 12.60 16.82
N ILE A 99 15.50 12.00 17.43
CA ILE A 99 15.45 11.58 18.84
C ILE A 99 15.35 12.77 19.79
N LYS A 100 16.11 13.85 19.53
CA LYS A 100 16.06 15.08 20.35
C LYS A 100 14.68 15.72 20.25
N ASP A 101 14.16 15.87 19.05
CA ASP A 101 12.87 16.51 18.76
C ASP A 101 11.72 15.71 19.36
N ALA A 102 11.72 14.38 19.18
CA ALA A 102 10.74 13.49 19.78
C ALA A 102 10.73 13.58 21.31
N THR A 103 11.90 13.75 21.94
CA THR A 103 12.00 13.93 23.40
C THR A 103 11.31 15.21 23.86
N VAL A 104 11.39 16.29 23.08
CA VAL A 104 10.69 17.55 23.38
C VAL A 104 9.18 17.40 23.19
N PHE A 105 8.72 16.74 22.13
CA PHE A 105 7.29 16.50 21.90
C PHE A 105 6.62 15.66 22.99
N VAL A 106 7.34 14.73 23.62
CA VAL A 106 6.82 13.97 24.76
C VAL A 106 6.55 14.88 25.97
N LYS A 107 7.37 15.91 26.18
CA LYS A 107 7.21 16.89 27.26
C LYS A 107 6.19 17.98 26.93
N SER A 108 6.05 18.31 25.65
CA SER A 108 5.27 19.43 25.14
C SER A 108 4.30 18.99 24.04
N PRO A 109 3.26 18.21 24.35
CA PRO A 109 2.31 17.71 23.35
C PRO A 109 1.57 18.84 22.59
N ASP A 110 1.42 20.01 23.21
CA ASP A 110 0.82 21.17 22.56
C ASP A 110 1.69 21.72 21.42
N GLN A 111 3.02 21.70 21.58
CA GLN A 111 3.95 22.09 20.51
C GLN A 111 3.93 21.09 19.35
N MET A 112 3.75 19.81 19.65
CA MET A 112 3.57 18.76 18.65
C MET A 112 2.27 18.96 17.87
N SER A 113 1.17 19.29 18.56
CA SER A 113 -0.10 19.62 17.91
C SER A 113 0.05 20.84 16.99
N MET A 114 0.69 21.90 17.49
CA MET A 114 0.96 23.11 16.71
C MET A 114 1.78 22.81 15.46
N LEU A 115 2.88 22.05 15.56
CA LEU A 115 3.69 21.62 14.42
C LEU A 115 2.84 21.03 13.28
N LEU A 116 1.89 20.15 13.63
CA LEU A 116 1.06 19.44 12.66
C LEU A 116 -0.02 20.35 12.03
N THR A 117 -0.37 21.46 12.67
CA THR A 117 -1.28 22.48 12.13
C THR A 117 -0.60 23.50 11.23
N LEU A 118 0.72 23.67 11.34
CA LEU A 118 1.47 24.64 10.54
C LEU A 118 1.59 24.22 9.07
N ASP A 119 1.73 25.21 8.19
CA ASP A 119 2.11 24.99 6.80
C ASP A 119 3.50 24.34 6.69
N GLN A 120 3.68 23.47 5.70
CA GLN A 120 4.91 22.68 5.55
C GLN A 120 6.18 23.55 5.46
N SER A 121 6.09 24.76 4.90
CA SER A 121 7.21 25.72 4.82
C SER A 121 7.68 26.23 6.17
N LEU A 122 6.80 26.27 7.18
CA LEU A 122 7.08 26.80 8.52
C LEU A 122 7.53 25.71 9.51
N ARG A 123 7.21 24.44 9.23
CA ARG A 123 7.43 23.33 10.17
C ARG A 123 8.89 23.15 10.56
N ARG A 124 9.83 23.29 9.62
CA ARG A 124 11.26 23.10 9.89
C ARG A 124 11.81 24.17 10.83
N GLU A 125 11.50 25.44 10.56
CA GLU A 125 11.92 26.57 11.41
C GLU A 125 11.28 26.50 12.81
N PHE A 126 10.00 26.10 12.87
CA PHE A 126 9.31 25.91 14.14
C PHE A 126 10.03 24.89 15.05
N ILE A 127 10.46 23.75 14.49
CA ILE A 127 11.20 22.72 15.23
C ILE A 127 12.53 23.28 15.75
N LEU A 128 13.28 23.99 14.92
CA LEU A 128 14.56 24.58 15.32
C LEU A 128 14.40 25.59 16.46
N ASN A 129 13.40 26.46 16.39
CA ASN A 129 13.10 27.44 17.44
C ASN A 129 12.71 26.76 18.76
N MET A 130 11.86 25.73 18.68
CA MET A 130 11.46 24.93 19.83
C MET A 130 12.66 24.27 20.52
N LEU A 131 13.59 23.71 19.74
CA LEU A 131 14.80 23.08 20.29
C LEU A 131 15.72 24.08 20.98
N ASN A 132 15.92 25.25 20.36
CA ASN A 132 16.70 26.34 20.94
C ASN A 132 16.06 26.81 22.26
N GLU A 133 14.73 26.90 22.31
CA GLU A 133 14.01 27.26 23.53
C GLU A 133 14.17 26.21 24.64
N GLU A 134 14.05 24.91 24.32
CA GLU A 134 14.29 23.83 25.28
C GLU A 134 15.74 23.83 25.80
N GLU A 135 16.72 24.16 24.94
CA GLU A 135 18.12 24.23 25.36
C GLU A 135 18.38 25.42 26.30
N THR A 136 17.78 26.57 26.04
CA THR A 136 17.90 27.74 26.93
C THR A 136 17.25 27.50 28.29
N ARG A 137 16.08 26.85 28.34
CA ARG A 137 15.42 26.43 29.59
C ARG A 137 16.32 25.53 30.45
N LYS A 138 16.94 24.51 29.84
CA LYS A 138 17.87 23.60 30.55
C LYS A 138 19.09 24.31 31.14
N ARG A 139 19.63 25.31 30.45
CA ARG A 139 20.79 26.09 30.95
C ARG A 139 20.43 26.93 32.18
N ILE A 140 19.20 27.42 32.24
CA ILE A 140 18.70 28.21 33.38
C ILE A 140 18.40 27.29 34.57
N GLU A 141 17.82 26.12 34.34
CA GLU A 141 17.43 25.18 35.40
C GLU A 141 18.60 24.34 35.94
N GLY A 142 19.58 23.99 35.09
CA GLY A 142 20.75 23.18 35.46
C GLY A 142 21.93 23.95 36.05
N GLY A 143 21.80 25.27 36.23
CA GLY A 143 22.84 26.16 36.77
C GLY A 143 22.83 26.31 38.30
N ARG A 144 22.30 25.35 39.06
CA ARG A 144 22.35 25.34 40.53
C ARG A 144 23.12 24.15 41.07
#